data_AF-A0A1E7F922-F1
#
_entry.id   AF-A0A1E7F922-F1
#
_cell.length_a   1.000
_cell.length_b   1.000
_cell.length_c   1.000
_cell.angle_alpha   90.00
_cell.angle_beta   90.00
_cell.angle_gamma   90.00
#
_symmetry.space_group_name_H-M   'P 1'
#
loop_
_entity.id
_entity.type
_entity.pdbx_description
1 polymer ?
#
loop_
_entity_poly.entity_id
_entity_poly.type
_entity_poly.pdbx_seq_one_letter_code
_entity_poly.pdbx_strand_id
1 'polypeptide(L)'
;MCNTTKSSGTMFTETSTSTTKANGVSAGQESVIKTNGAMASGEEEAAAAKRRRRSSLHRLNIIDEFISDPVFRLGLPKWLELLYSFPANIFGSTFSLMVMPLWIGLLALMEKQLQQQYVTNNDTSSNLMLLKFITIGLTAVYMIAWGFFQYGYDKVGMKFIWRRGLYIGGASWCVAVLAYTLLGFDNDAANNNNNNNNNKIILSMAIYPLFLWPFVILIVTYLKKTSKRHRPAYKDYTIRPNDHVDDKCSNGKRINTWIDKKKYLAVPYMLAEHNGNAAFPSGDAAMAALFALPIFYIGGGDDRSYYYKAIASALIFLSASGRMYVLAHHFLDVIVGIAITYLVHLISSSSFVGFGMYDMEWWYPLVMTSAYFLYQKLTKRSAAAGNEAGNNEYSKKKK
;
A
#
# COMPACT_ATOMS: atom_id res chain seq x y z
N MET A 1 7.36 -9.65 44.19
CA MET A 1 8.43 -10.50 43.61
C MET A 1 8.99 -9.77 42.40
N CYS A 2 10.11 -9.08 42.62
CA CYS A 2 10.80 -8.28 41.62
C CYS A 2 11.66 -9.18 40.74
N ASN A 3 11.51 -9.10 39.42
CA ASN A 3 12.49 -9.63 38.47
C ASN A 3 12.98 -8.49 37.58
N THR A 4 14.21 -8.08 37.88
CA THR A 4 15.09 -7.21 37.11
C THR A 4 15.64 -7.98 35.90
N THR A 5 15.43 -7.49 34.69
CA THR A 5 16.15 -7.94 33.49
C THR A 5 17.18 -6.91 33.06
N LYS A 6 18.37 -7.43 32.81
CA LYS A 6 19.65 -6.77 32.56
C LYS A 6 19.64 -5.92 31.30
N SER A 7 20.12 -4.69 31.45
CA SER A 7 20.63 -3.82 30.39
C SER A 7 22.07 -4.23 30.07
N SER A 8 22.36 -4.49 28.79
CA SER A 8 23.73 -4.61 28.28
C SER A 8 24.00 -3.39 27.40
N GLY A 9 24.76 -2.45 27.95
CA GLY A 9 25.34 -1.34 27.20
C GLY A 9 26.55 -1.81 26.40
N THR A 10 26.67 -1.29 25.18
CA THR A 10 27.92 -1.29 24.43
C THR A 10 28.31 0.15 24.16
N MET A 11 29.35 0.57 24.91
CA MET A 11 30.21 1.71 24.62
C MET A 11 30.72 1.62 23.18
N PHE A 12 30.65 2.73 22.44
CA PHE A 12 31.67 3.00 21.42
C PHE A 12 32.19 4.43 21.62
N THR A 13 33.49 4.45 21.79
CA THR A 13 34.41 5.55 22.04
C THR A 13 34.46 6.55 20.90
N GLU A 14 34.61 7.81 21.30
CA GLU A 14 34.96 8.97 20.49
C GLU A 14 36.23 8.73 19.66
N THR A 15 36.28 9.30 18.46
CA THR A 15 37.55 9.75 17.87
C THR A 15 37.28 11.01 17.08
N SER A 16 37.46 12.14 17.75
CA SER A 16 37.52 13.48 17.19
C SER A 16 38.88 13.69 16.53
N THR A 17 38.91 13.77 15.20
CA THR A 17 40.08 14.26 14.44
C THR A 17 39.90 15.74 14.16
N SER A 18 40.58 16.58 14.96
CA SER A 18 40.81 17.98 14.66
C SER A 18 41.96 18.11 13.66
N THR A 19 41.70 18.68 12.49
CA THR A 19 42.77 19.15 11.60
C THR A 19 42.75 20.67 11.52
N THR A 20 43.69 21.27 12.25
CA THR A 20 44.13 22.65 12.14
C THR A 20 45.09 22.77 10.95
N LYS A 21 44.77 23.62 9.97
CA LYS A 21 45.74 24.19 8.99
C LYS A 21 45.29 25.65 8.74
N ALA A 22 45.98 26.62 9.33
CA ALA A 22 47.21 27.27 8.85
C ALA A 22 46.91 28.36 7.81
N ASN A 23 46.92 29.60 8.30
CA ASN A 23 46.92 30.84 7.51
C ASN A 23 48.16 30.88 6.61
N GLY A 24 47.94 31.10 5.32
CA GLY A 24 48.98 31.42 4.34
C GLY A 24 48.48 32.52 3.42
N VAL A 25 48.87 33.75 3.72
CA VAL A 25 48.76 34.89 2.82
C VAL A 25 49.86 34.73 1.77
N SER A 26 49.49 34.71 0.48
CA SER A 26 50.40 34.98 -0.61
C SER A 26 49.67 35.75 -1.70
N ALA A 27 50.08 37.00 -1.86
CA ALA A 27 49.76 37.83 -3.00
C ALA A 27 50.62 37.38 -4.19
N GLY A 28 49.96 37.07 -5.30
CA GLY A 28 50.62 36.70 -6.55
C GLY A 28 49.60 36.77 -7.68
N GLN A 29 49.56 37.91 -8.36
CA GLN A 29 48.91 38.08 -9.65
C GLN A 29 49.47 37.08 -10.65
N GLU A 30 48.61 36.33 -11.33
CA GLU A 30 48.84 35.99 -12.73
C GLU A 30 47.52 35.87 -13.49
N SER A 31 47.40 36.73 -14.48
CA SER A 31 46.31 36.82 -15.43
C SER A 31 46.31 35.60 -16.35
N VAL A 32 45.33 34.71 -16.20
CA VAL A 32 45.14 33.58 -17.12
C VAL A 32 43.65 33.45 -17.48
N ILE A 33 43.36 33.90 -18.70
CA ILE A 33 42.34 33.37 -19.63
C ILE A 33 40.86 33.56 -19.23
N LYS A 34 40.30 34.70 -19.67
CA LYS A 34 38.87 34.87 -19.98
C LYS A 34 38.51 34.04 -21.22
N THR A 35 38.15 32.77 -21.04
CA THR A 35 37.29 32.02 -21.97
C THR A 35 36.58 30.89 -21.22
N ASN A 36 35.66 31.22 -20.31
CA ASN A 36 34.71 30.24 -19.71
C ASN A 36 33.35 30.89 -19.39
N GLY A 37 32.97 31.95 -20.12
CA GLY A 37 31.71 32.69 -19.88
C GLY A 37 30.43 31.98 -20.33
N ALA A 38 30.53 30.81 -20.97
CA ALA A 38 29.37 30.10 -21.53
C ALA A 38 28.99 28.81 -20.78
N MET A 39 29.83 28.27 -19.89
CA MET A 39 29.47 27.10 -19.05
C MET A 39 28.96 27.49 -17.66
N ALA A 40 29.33 28.66 -17.13
CA ALA A 40 28.91 29.11 -15.79
C ALA A 40 27.41 29.48 -15.72
N SER A 41 26.81 29.96 -16.81
CA SER A 41 25.38 30.31 -16.83
C SER A 41 24.45 29.10 -16.71
N GLY A 42 24.84 27.96 -17.29
CA GLY A 42 24.04 26.73 -17.25
C GLY A 42 24.02 26.05 -15.88
N GLU A 43 25.15 26.05 -15.15
CA GLU A 43 25.23 25.44 -13.81
C GLU A 43 24.48 26.26 -12.76
N GLU A 44 24.55 27.59 -12.83
CA GLU A 44 23.79 28.48 -11.95
C GLU A 44 22.28 28.36 -12.20
N GLU A 45 21.86 28.28 -13.46
CA GLU A 45 20.46 28.10 -13.81
C GLU A 45 19.93 26.73 -13.35
N ALA A 46 20.72 25.66 -13.53
CA ALA A 46 20.38 24.33 -13.04
C ALA A 46 20.30 24.28 -11.50
N ALA A 47 21.22 24.95 -10.80
CA ALA A 47 21.20 25.07 -9.35
C ALA A 47 20.00 25.89 -8.85
N ALA A 48 19.68 27.00 -9.51
CA ALA A 48 18.52 27.82 -9.22
C ALA A 48 17.20 27.05 -9.45
N ALA A 49 17.10 26.31 -10.56
CA ALA A 49 15.96 25.44 -10.84
C ALA A 49 15.81 24.34 -9.77
N LYS A 50 16.91 23.74 -9.31
CA LYS A 50 16.92 22.76 -8.21
C LYS A 50 16.49 23.37 -6.89
N ARG A 51 16.91 24.60 -6.57
CA ARG A 51 16.46 25.34 -5.37
C ARG A 51 14.97 25.67 -5.45
N ARG A 52 14.47 26.16 -6.60
CA ARG A 52 13.03 26.42 -6.82
C ARG A 52 12.19 25.15 -6.67
N ARG A 53 12.62 24.03 -7.26
CA ARG A 53 11.94 22.72 -7.11
C ARG A 53 11.92 22.24 -5.66
N ARG A 54 13.01 22.42 -4.90
CA ARG A 54 13.04 22.11 -3.46
C ARG A 54 12.03 22.97 -2.68
N SER A 55 11.94 24.26 -3.01
CA SER A 55 10.98 25.17 -2.38
C SER A 55 9.53 24.78 -2.66
N SER A 56 9.18 24.44 -3.90
CA SER A 56 7.81 24.02 -4.23
C SER A 56 7.41 22.69 -3.58
N LEU A 57 8.30 21.68 -3.60
CA LEU A 57 8.06 20.40 -2.92
C LEU A 57 7.96 20.58 -1.40
N HIS A 58 8.74 21.50 -0.83
CA HIS A 58 8.65 21.82 0.59
C HIS A 58 7.29 22.46 0.93
N ARG A 59 6.82 23.42 0.14
CA ARG A 59 5.48 24.03 0.30
C ARG A 59 4.36 22.99 0.17
N LEU A 60 4.44 22.10 -0.82
CA LEU A 60 3.46 21.03 -1.00
C LEU A 60 3.43 20.10 0.23
N ASN A 61 4.59 19.75 0.78
CA ASN A 61 4.67 18.94 1.99
C ASN A 61 4.04 19.64 3.21
N ILE A 62 4.23 20.95 3.36
CA ILE A 62 3.61 21.72 4.44
C ILE A 62 2.09 21.71 4.31
N ILE A 63 1.56 21.97 3.10
CA ILE A 63 0.11 21.99 2.85
C ILE A 63 -0.48 20.59 3.10
N ASP A 64 0.17 19.54 2.60
CA ASP A 64 -0.31 18.17 2.77
C ASP A 64 -0.28 17.73 4.25
N GLU A 65 0.76 18.13 4.99
CA GLU A 65 0.83 17.91 6.44
C GLU A 65 -0.26 18.69 7.17
N PHE A 66 -0.52 19.94 6.82
CA PHE A 66 -1.59 20.76 7.38
C PHE A 66 -2.98 20.12 7.16
N ILE A 67 -3.26 19.63 5.95
CA ILE A 67 -4.53 18.95 5.63
C ILE A 67 -4.66 17.64 6.43
N SER A 68 -3.55 16.94 6.66
CA SER A 68 -3.55 15.63 7.32
C SER A 68 -3.52 15.70 8.85
N ASP A 69 -3.02 16.80 9.42
CA ASP A 69 -2.80 16.99 10.85
C ASP A 69 -4.05 16.78 11.72
N PRO A 70 -5.26 17.23 11.33
CA PRO A 70 -6.47 16.93 12.10
C PRO A 70 -6.66 15.42 12.32
N VAL A 71 -6.47 14.60 11.28
CA VAL A 71 -6.62 13.13 11.35
C VAL A 71 -5.50 12.50 12.17
N PHE A 72 -4.27 13.02 12.04
CA PHE A 72 -3.12 12.55 12.81
C PHE A 72 -3.33 12.74 14.31
N ARG A 73 -3.95 13.84 14.72
CA ARG A 73 -4.20 14.18 16.13
C ARG A 73 -5.40 13.46 16.75
N LEU A 74 -6.25 12.80 15.96
CA LEU A 74 -7.40 12.06 16.47
C LEU A 74 -6.90 10.93 17.39
N GLY A 75 -7.50 10.83 18.58
CA GLY A 75 -7.36 9.70 19.49
C GLY A 75 -8.73 9.03 19.64
N LEU A 76 -8.92 7.87 19.03
CA LEU A 76 -10.18 7.14 19.08
C LEU A 76 -10.24 6.25 20.34
N PRO A 77 -11.44 5.93 20.84
CA PRO A 77 -11.59 4.88 21.84
C PRO A 77 -11.10 3.54 21.28
N LYS A 78 -10.57 2.68 22.15
CA LYS A 78 -9.84 1.45 21.78
C LYS A 78 -10.63 0.51 20.84
N TRP A 79 -11.94 0.38 21.01
CA TRP A 79 -12.77 -0.48 20.16
C TRP A 79 -12.96 0.12 18.76
N LEU A 80 -13.14 1.45 18.67
CA LEU A 80 -13.30 2.15 17.39
C LEU A 80 -11.98 2.18 16.63
N GLU A 81 -10.86 2.37 17.34
CA GLU A 81 -9.54 2.28 16.74
C GLU A 81 -9.26 0.88 16.16
N LEU A 82 -9.69 -0.17 16.86
CA LEU A 82 -9.55 -1.55 16.37
C LEU A 82 -10.36 -1.76 15.08
N LEU A 83 -11.64 -1.37 15.11
CA LEU A 83 -12.54 -1.47 13.95
C LEU A 83 -12.00 -0.68 12.75
N TYR A 84 -11.47 0.51 13.00
CA TYR A 84 -10.94 1.40 11.98
C TYR A 84 -9.55 0.97 11.46
N SER A 85 -8.74 0.32 12.30
CA SER A 85 -7.42 -0.21 11.91
C SER A 85 -7.52 -1.34 10.88
N PHE A 86 -8.66 -2.02 10.83
CA PHE A 86 -8.88 -3.15 9.92
C PHE A 86 -8.94 -2.71 8.44
N PRO A 87 -9.89 -1.87 7.99
CA PRO A 87 -9.93 -1.39 6.62
C PRO A 87 -8.68 -0.56 6.29
N ALA A 88 -8.05 0.07 7.29
CA ALA A 88 -6.80 0.80 7.11
C ALA A 88 -5.62 -0.09 6.68
N ASN A 89 -5.62 -1.40 6.95
CA ASN A 89 -4.42 -2.22 6.73
C ASN A 89 -4.69 -3.52 5.97
N ILE A 90 -5.95 -3.93 5.81
CA ILE A 90 -6.30 -5.16 5.07
C ILE A 90 -5.79 -5.13 3.64
N PHE A 91 -5.85 -3.97 2.97
CA PHE A 91 -5.50 -3.85 1.56
C PHE A 91 -3.98 -3.95 1.29
N GLY A 92 -3.12 -3.82 2.29
CA GLY A 92 -1.68 -4.09 2.16
C GLY A 92 -1.30 -5.52 2.51
N SER A 93 -2.23 -6.32 3.01
CA SER A 93 -2.00 -7.72 3.38
C SER A 93 -2.08 -8.62 2.15
N THR A 94 -1.50 -9.81 2.25
CA THR A 94 -1.70 -10.85 1.21
C THR A 94 -3.14 -11.39 1.25
N PHE A 95 -3.84 -11.15 2.35
CA PHE A 95 -5.16 -11.67 2.64
C PHE A 95 -6.25 -10.98 1.81
N SER A 96 -6.10 -9.69 1.49
CA SER A 96 -7.04 -8.96 0.64
C SER A 96 -7.19 -9.60 -0.73
N LEU A 97 -6.10 -10.10 -1.32
CA LEU A 97 -6.10 -10.80 -2.60
C LEU A 97 -6.86 -12.13 -2.58
N MET A 98 -7.08 -12.71 -1.41
CA MET A 98 -7.89 -13.93 -1.27
C MET A 98 -9.36 -13.59 -1.03
N VAL A 99 -9.63 -12.63 -0.15
CA VAL A 99 -10.98 -12.46 0.41
C VAL A 99 -11.79 -11.37 -0.28
N MET A 100 -11.17 -10.32 -0.80
CA MET A 100 -11.90 -9.26 -1.48
C MET A 100 -12.54 -9.71 -2.80
N PRO A 101 -11.89 -10.52 -3.67
CA PRO A 101 -12.56 -11.08 -4.83
C PRO A 101 -13.77 -11.95 -4.45
N LEU A 102 -13.66 -12.72 -3.36
CA LEU A 102 -14.78 -13.53 -2.85
C LEU A 102 -15.95 -12.65 -2.40
N TRP A 103 -15.67 -11.54 -1.72
CA TRP A 103 -16.71 -10.55 -1.37
C TRP A 103 -17.37 -9.95 -2.61
N ILE A 104 -16.61 -9.60 -3.66
CA ILE A 104 -17.18 -9.08 -4.91
C ILE A 104 -18.11 -10.13 -5.55
N GLY A 105 -17.63 -11.37 -5.68
CA GLY A 105 -18.42 -12.47 -6.23
C GLY A 105 -19.69 -12.73 -5.40
N LEU A 106 -19.57 -12.72 -4.08
CA LEU A 106 -20.69 -12.93 -3.15
C LEU A 106 -21.74 -11.81 -3.27
N LEU A 107 -21.32 -10.54 -3.26
CA LEU A 107 -22.23 -9.39 -3.38
C LEU A 107 -22.94 -9.39 -4.74
N ALA A 108 -22.23 -9.66 -5.83
CA ALA A 108 -22.82 -9.72 -7.15
C ALA A 108 -23.78 -10.92 -7.31
N LEU A 109 -23.46 -12.07 -6.71
CA LEU A 109 -24.35 -13.23 -6.70
C LEU A 109 -25.60 -13.00 -5.84
N MET A 110 -25.46 -12.30 -4.71
CA MET A 110 -26.61 -11.87 -3.89
C MET A 110 -27.52 -10.91 -4.65
N GLU A 111 -26.95 -9.94 -5.39
CA GLU A 111 -27.73 -9.04 -6.25
C GLU A 111 -28.48 -9.82 -7.33
N LYS A 112 -27.79 -10.75 -8.01
CA LYS A 112 -28.41 -11.62 -9.01
C LYS A 112 -29.58 -12.41 -8.42
N GLN A 113 -29.42 -13.02 -7.24
CA GLN A 113 -30.48 -13.76 -6.57
C GLN A 113 -31.68 -12.87 -6.23
N LEU A 114 -31.42 -11.65 -5.78
CA LEU A 114 -32.46 -10.68 -5.45
C LEU A 114 -33.25 -10.24 -6.70
N GLN A 115 -32.60 -10.14 -7.86
CA GLN A 115 -33.26 -9.86 -9.14
C GLN A 115 -34.05 -11.07 -9.68
N GLN A 116 -33.57 -12.29 -9.45
CA GLN A 116 -34.15 -13.54 -9.96
C GLN A 116 -35.20 -14.17 -9.02
N GLN A 117 -35.88 -13.38 -8.19
CA GLN A 117 -36.75 -13.79 -7.08
C GLN A 117 -37.88 -14.82 -7.40
N TYR A 118 -38.05 -15.23 -8.66
CA TYR A 118 -39.09 -16.14 -9.15
C TYR A 118 -38.62 -17.53 -9.65
N VAL A 119 -37.31 -17.80 -9.74
CA VAL A 119 -36.81 -19.12 -10.19
C VAL A 119 -35.68 -19.60 -9.28
N THR A 120 -36.01 -20.37 -8.25
CA THR A 120 -35.00 -20.99 -7.38
C THR A 120 -34.68 -22.41 -7.86
N ASN A 121 -33.48 -22.59 -8.42
CA ASN A 121 -32.87 -23.91 -8.57
C ASN A 121 -32.12 -24.26 -7.27
N ASN A 122 -32.21 -25.50 -6.80
CA ASN A 122 -31.57 -25.92 -5.54
C ASN A 122 -30.03 -25.81 -5.57
N ASP A 123 -29.41 -25.97 -6.74
CA ASP A 123 -27.95 -25.99 -6.86
C ASP A 123 -27.31 -24.60 -6.67
N THR A 124 -27.96 -23.54 -7.15
CA THR A 124 -27.48 -22.16 -6.95
C THR A 124 -27.55 -21.73 -5.49
N SER A 125 -28.53 -22.25 -4.73
CA SER A 125 -28.64 -22.03 -3.29
C SER A 125 -27.45 -22.64 -2.52
N SER A 126 -27.07 -23.87 -2.86
CA SER A 126 -25.96 -24.58 -2.20
C SER A 126 -24.61 -23.90 -2.45
N ASN A 127 -24.32 -23.52 -3.70
CA ASN A 127 -23.07 -22.83 -4.05
C ASN A 127 -22.95 -21.45 -3.40
N LEU A 128 -24.05 -20.70 -3.33
CA LEU A 128 -24.08 -19.42 -2.62
C LEU A 128 -23.83 -19.59 -1.12
N MET A 129 -24.44 -20.60 -0.48
CA MET A 129 -24.21 -20.88 0.94
C MET A 129 -22.75 -21.24 1.20
N LEU A 130 -22.14 -22.08 0.34
CA LEU A 130 -20.72 -22.39 0.42
C LEU A 130 -19.85 -21.13 0.30
N LEU A 131 -20.12 -20.27 -0.69
CA LEU A 131 -19.37 -19.02 -0.87
C LEU A 131 -19.52 -18.09 0.34
N LYS A 132 -20.71 -18.01 0.96
CA LYS A 132 -20.94 -17.26 2.22
C LYS A 132 -20.07 -17.80 3.36
N PHE A 133 -20.11 -19.10 3.61
CA PHE A 133 -19.32 -19.71 4.69
C PHE A 133 -17.83 -19.49 4.51
N ILE A 134 -17.32 -19.69 3.29
CA ILE A 134 -15.90 -19.46 2.97
C ILE A 134 -15.53 -17.99 3.18
N THR A 135 -16.29 -17.07 2.59
CA THR A 135 -15.98 -15.62 2.63
C THR A 135 -16.04 -15.06 4.05
N ILE A 136 -17.10 -15.38 4.80
CA ILE A 136 -17.28 -14.92 6.18
C ILE A 136 -16.26 -15.58 7.11
N GLY A 137 -16.06 -16.90 6.97
CA GLY A 137 -15.11 -17.65 7.78
C GLY A 137 -13.68 -17.13 7.61
N LEU A 138 -13.24 -16.90 6.37
CA LEU A 138 -11.94 -16.28 6.11
C LEU A 138 -11.85 -14.87 6.68
N THR A 139 -12.86 -14.02 6.46
CA THR A 139 -12.88 -12.67 7.03
C THR A 139 -12.74 -12.70 8.56
N ALA A 140 -13.44 -13.60 9.23
CA ALA A 140 -13.35 -13.78 10.69
C ALA A 140 -11.94 -14.23 11.13
N VAL A 141 -11.34 -15.22 10.43
CA VAL A 141 -9.97 -15.67 10.71
C VAL A 141 -8.98 -14.51 10.61
N TYR A 142 -9.10 -13.65 9.60
CA TYR A 142 -8.24 -12.49 9.46
C TYR A 142 -8.51 -11.42 10.52
N MET A 143 -9.76 -11.16 10.88
CA MET A 143 -10.10 -10.24 11.99
C MET A 143 -9.48 -10.71 13.31
N ILE A 144 -9.53 -12.02 13.59
CA ILE A 144 -8.92 -12.61 14.78
C ILE A 144 -7.39 -12.46 14.74
N ALA A 145 -6.76 -12.83 13.61
CA ALA A 145 -5.31 -12.69 13.43
C ALA A 145 -4.84 -11.23 13.53
N TRP A 146 -5.61 -10.30 12.98
CA TRP A 146 -5.38 -8.86 13.07
C TRP A 146 -5.50 -8.38 14.52
N GLY A 147 -6.53 -8.84 15.24
CA GLY A 147 -6.68 -8.58 16.68
C GLY A 147 -5.44 -9.00 17.45
N PHE A 148 -5.00 -10.25 17.31
CA PHE A 148 -3.77 -10.75 17.96
C PHE A 148 -2.55 -9.89 17.63
N PHE A 149 -2.39 -9.48 16.37
CA PHE A 149 -1.31 -8.59 15.96
C PHE A 149 -1.36 -7.25 16.71
N GLN A 150 -2.53 -6.63 16.83
CA GLN A 150 -2.71 -5.36 17.55
C GLN A 150 -2.46 -5.49 19.07
N TYR A 151 -2.67 -6.67 19.66
CA TYR A 151 -2.39 -6.96 21.06
C TYR A 151 -0.92 -7.30 21.36
N GLY A 152 -0.01 -7.18 20.38
CA GLY A 152 1.42 -7.37 20.57
C GLY A 152 1.94 -8.78 20.27
N TYR A 153 1.11 -9.66 19.70
CA TYR A 153 1.56 -10.96 19.17
C TYR A 153 2.12 -10.82 17.75
N ASP A 154 3.10 -9.93 17.61
CA ASP A 154 3.71 -9.49 16.35
C ASP A 154 4.22 -10.64 15.48
N LYS A 155 4.91 -11.62 16.06
CA LYS A 155 5.49 -12.77 15.33
C LYS A 155 4.44 -13.64 14.65
N VAL A 156 3.29 -13.85 15.31
CA VAL A 156 2.20 -14.68 14.79
C VAL A 156 1.45 -13.89 13.70
N GLY A 157 1.10 -12.64 14.00
CA GLY A 157 0.43 -11.74 13.05
C GLY A 157 1.24 -11.53 11.78
N MET A 158 2.54 -11.21 11.90
CA MET A 158 3.42 -10.95 10.76
C MET A 158 3.55 -12.15 9.83
N LYS A 159 3.71 -13.36 10.40
CA LYS A 159 3.80 -14.60 9.62
C LYS A 159 2.49 -14.97 8.93
N PHE A 160 1.35 -14.56 9.46
CA PHE A 160 0.05 -14.88 8.87
C PHE A 160 -0.37 -13.84 7.81
N ILE A 161 -0.19 -12.56 8.09
CA ILE A 161 -0.74 -11.45 7.31
C ILE A 161 0.13 -11.10 6.08
N TRP A 162 1.46 -11.25 6.18
CA TRP A 162 2.41 -10.81 5.13
C TRP A 162 3.24 -11.96 4.53
N ARG A 163 2.76 -13.21 4.60
CA ARG A 163 3.48 -14.35 4.04
C ARG A 163 3.48 -14.29 2.51
N ARG A 164 4.65 -14.13 1.89
CA ARG A 164 4.80 -14.13 0.41
C ARG A 164 4.17 -15.35 -0.27
N GLY A 165 4.20 -16.53 0.37
CA GLY A 165 3.59 -17.74 -0.17
C GLY A 165 2.06 -17.64 -0.33
N LEU A 166 1.38 -16.90 0.57
CA LEU A 166 -0.05 -16.64 0.47
C LEU A 166 -0.39 -15.77 -0.75
N TYR A 167 0.55 -14.98 -1.25
CA TYR A 167 0.33 -14.19 -2.46
C TYR A 167 0.17 -15.07 -3.70
N ILE A 168 0.98 -16.12 -3.81
CA ILE A 168 1.02 -17.01 -4.97
C ILE A 168 -0.14 -18.01 -4.89
N GLY A 169 -0.29 -18.65 -3.73
CA GLY A 169 -1.36 -19.62 -3.51
C GLY A 169 -2.73 -18.96 -3.40
N GLY A 170 -2.80 -17.77 -2.81
CA GLY A 170 -4.05 -17.10 -2.48
C GLY A 170 -4.85 -16.65 -3.70
N ALA A 171 -4.20 -16.00 -4.68
CA ALA A 171 -4.86 -15.59 -5.91
C ALA A 171 -5.38 -16.81 -6.69
N SER A 172 -4.54 -17.86 -6.83
CA SER A 172 -4.90 -19.09 -7.53
C SER A 172 -6.06 -19.83 -6.86
N TRP A 173 -5.99 -19.95 -5.53
CA TRP A 173 -7.05 -20.57 -4.73
C TRP A 173 -8.36 -19.78 -4.82
N CYS A 174 -8.29 -18.46 -4.76
CA CYS A 174 -9.46 -17.59 -4.87
C CYS A 174 -10.14 -17.73 -6.23
N VAL A 175 -9.37 -17.70 -7.32
CA VAL A 175 -9.88 -17.94 -8.68
C VAL A 175 -10.54 -19.32 -8.78
N ALA A 176 -9.91 -20.36 -8.21
CA ALA A 176 -10.46 -21.71 -8.22
C ALA A 176 -11.80 -21.80 -7.45
N VAL A 177 -11.90 -21.19 -6.28
CA VAL A 177 -13.14 -21.16 -5.49
C VAL A 177 -14.24 -20.39 -6.21
N LEU A 178 -13.92 -19.24 -6.80
CA LEU A 178 -14.89 -18.46 -7.57
C LEU A 178 -15.35 -19.20 -8.83
N ALA A 179 -14.42 -19.79 -9.58
CA ALA A 179 -14.76 -20.59 -10.76
C ALA A 179 -15.61 -21.80 -10.39
N TYR A 180 -15.27 -22.52 -9.33
CA TYR A 180 -16.07 -23.65 -8.83
C TYR A 180 -17.48 -23.23 -8.41
N THR A 181 -17.61 -22.19 -7.59
CA THR A 181 -18.91 -21.75 -7.06
C THR A 181 -19.80 -21.10 -8.12
N LEU A 182 -19.23 -20.43 -9.12
CA LEU A 182 -19.99 -19.71 -10.14
C LEU A 182 -20.23 -20.53 -11.42
N LEU A 183 -19.27 -21.36 -11.84
CA LEU A 183 -19.36 -22.12 -13.09
C LEU A 183 -19.68 -23.61 -12.89
N GLY A 184 -19.43 -24.17 -11.70
CA GLY A 184 -19.52 -25.62 -11.46
C GLY A 184 -18.36 -26.41 -12.10
N PHE A 185 -18.25 -27.70 -11.78
CA PHE A 185 -17.31 -28.62 -12.46
C PHE A 185 -17.92 -29.31 -13.69
N ASP A 186 -19.25 -29.29 -13.83
CA ASP A 186 -19.93 -30.16 -14.78
C ASP A 186 -19.97 -29.59 -16.21
N ASN A 187 -19.50 -30.43 -17.14
CA ASN A 187 -19.52 -30.23 -18.59
C ASN A 187 -20.93 -30.22 -19.21
N ASP A 188 -21.99 -30.31 -18.41
CA ASP A 188 -23.38 -30.26 -18.89
C ASP A 188 -23.86 -28.82 -19.21
N ALA A 189 -22.91 -27.89 -19.35
CA ALA A 189 -23.07 -26.48 -19.69
C ALA A 189 -23.73 -26.22 -21.07
N ALA A 190 -24.05 -27.25 -21.85
CA ALA A 190 -24.66 -27.11 -23.17
C ALA A 190 -26.13 -26.63 -23.13
N ASN A 191 -26.82 -26.72 -21.99
CA ASN A 191 -28.28 -26.51 -21.95
C ASN A 191 -28.77 -25.23 -21.24
N ASN A 192 -27.88 -24.31 -20.81
CA ASN A 192 -28.29 -23.12 -20.06
C ASN A 192 -27.44 -21.86 -20.37
N ASN A 193 -27.42 -21.45 -21.64
CA ASN A 193 -26.57 -20.37 -22.17
C ASN A 193 -26.70 -19.02 -21.43
N ASN A 194 -27.91 -18.62 -21.01
CA ASN A 194 -28.09 -17.29 -20.40
C ASN A 194 -27.58 -17.19 -18.96
N ASN A 195 -27.74 -18.23 -18.14
CA ASN A 195 -27.24 -18.21 -16.76
C ASN A 195 -25.71 -18.28 -16.70
N ASN A 196 -25.11 -18.97 -17.66
CA ASN A 196 -23.67 -19.10 -17.77
C ASN A 196 -22.98 -17.76 -18.07
N ASN A 197 -23.58 -16.94 -18.95
CA ASN A 197 -23.05 -15.61 -19.27
C ASN A 197 -23.02 -14.68 -18.05
N ASN A 198 -24.10 -14.64 -17.25
CA ASN A 198 -24.13 -13.79 -16.05
C ASN A 198 -23.11 -14.24 -14.99
N ASN A 199 -22.94 -15.55 -14.79
CA ASN A 199 -21.94 -16.08 -13.85
C ASN A 199 -20.51 -15.79 -14.33
N LYS A 200 -20.26 -15.86 -15.64
CA LYS A 200 -18.98 -15.46 -16.24
C LYS A 200 -18.69 -13.97 -16.00
N ILE A 201 -19.69 -13.10 -16.16
CA ILE A 201 -19.56 -11.66 -15.86
C ILE A 201 -19.22 -11.44 -14.38
N ILE A 202 -19.92 -12.11 -13.46
CA ILE A 202 -19.64 -12.02 -12.02
C ILE A 202 -18.21 -12.48 -11.71
N LEU A 203 -17.79 -13.61 -12.27
CA LEU A 203 -16.43 -14.12 -12.10
C LEU A 203 -15.41 -13.11 -12.62
N SER A 204 -15.65 -12.56 -13.82
CA SER A 204 -14.80 -11.56 -14.45
C SER A 204 -14.62 -10.33 -13.55
N MET A 205 -15.72 -9.77 -13.04
CA MET A 205 -15.68 -8.62 -12.14
C MET A 205 -14.91 -8.92 -10.84
N ALA A 206 -15.12 -10.12 -10.27
CA ALA A 206 -14.48 -10.53 -9.03
C ALA A 206 -12.97 -10.67 -9.18
N ILE A 207 -12.49 -11.23 -10.29
CA ILE A 207 -11.06 -11.47 -10.52
C ILE A 207 -10.33 -10.29 -11.16
N TYR A 208 -11.06 -9.30 -11.70
CA TYR A 208 -10.49 -8.12 -12.34
C TYR A 208 -9.44 -7.36 -11.49
N PRO A 209 -9.67 -7.14 -10.17
CA PRO A 209 -8.64 -6.57 -9.29
C PRO A 209 -7.34 -7.38 -9.24
N LEU A 210 -7.42 -8.71 -9.29
CA LEU A 210 -6.23 -9.58 -9.26
C LEU A 210 -5.40 -9.43 -10.54
N PHE A 211 -6.06 -9.22 -11.68
CA PHE A 211 -5.42 -8.95 -12.96
C PHE A 211 -4.71 -7.59 -12.99
N LEU A 212 -5.38 -6.53 -12.52
CA LEU A 212 -4.82 -5.17 -12.56
C LEU A 212 -3.76 -4.89 -11.50
N TRP A 213 -3.82 -5.57 -10.37
CA TRP A 213 -2.97 -5.26 -9.22
C TRP A 213 -1.46 -5.24 -9.55
N PRO A 214 -0.89 -6.21 -10.31
CA PRO A 214 0.50 -6.15 -10.78
C PRO A 214 0.91 -4.82 -11.41
N PHE A 215 0.07 -4.21 -12.25
CA PHE A 215 0.38 -2.93 -12.89
C PHE A 215 0.40 -1.79 -11.87
N VAL A 216 -0.62 -1.73 -11.01
CA VAL A 216 -0.74 -0.72 -9.96
C VAL A 216 0.47 -0.78 -9.02
N ILE A 217 0.81 -1.97 -8.52
CA ILE A 217 1.90 -2.11 -7.54
C ILE A 217 3.28 -1.84 -8.15
N LEU A 218 3.49 -2.08 -9.45
CA LEU A 218 4.73 -1.71 -10.14
C LEU A 218 4.91 -0.18 -10.13
N ILE A 219 3.87 0.57 -10.52
CA ILE A 219 3.90 2.04 -10.52
C ILE A 219 4.11 2.57 -9.10
N VAL A 220 3.33 2.08 -8.13
CA VAL A 220 3.45 2.48 -6.71
C VAL A 220 4.86 2.19 -6.18
N THR A 221 5.42 1.02 -6.47
CA THR A 221 6.77 0.64 -6.02
C THR A 221 7.85 1.51 -6.65
N TYR A 222 7.71 1.83 -7.93
CA TYR A 222 8.62 2.74 -8.63
C TYR A 222 8.60 4.14 -7.98
N LEU A 223 7.41 4.71 -7.76
CA LEU A 223 7.25 6.03 -7.14
C LEU A 223 7.74 6.07 -5.67
N LYS A 224 7.59 4.98 -4.92
CA LYS A 224 8.15 4.87 -3.56
C LYS A 224 9.67 4.95 -3.55
N LYS A 225 10.31 4.23 -4.48
CA LYS A 225 11.78 4.22 -4.59
C LYS A 225 12.34 5.58 -4.99
N THR A 226 11.64 6.31 -5.86
CA THR A 226 12.11 7.60 -6.39
C THR A 226 11.81 8.76 -5.45
N SER A 227 10.63 8.79 -4.80
CA SER A 227 10.23 9.90 -3.94
C SER A 227 10.96 9.96 -2.60
N LYS A 228 11.26 8.80 -2.01
CA LYS A 228 11.83 8.66 -0.65
C LYS A 228 11.09 9.50 0.42
N ARG A 229 9.79 9.73 0.23
CA ARG A 229 9.00 10.61 1.09
C ARG A 229 8.83 9.98 2.48
N HIS A 230 9.13 10.76 3.52
CA HIS A 230 8.99 10.33 4.91
C HIS A 230 7.52 10.12 5.31
N ARG A 231 7.24 9.06 6.05
CA ARG A 231 5.95 8.78 6.67
C ARG A 231 5.71 9.71 7.86
N PRO A 232 4.44 10.05 8.16
CA PRO A 232 4.10 10.79 9.38
C PRO A 232 4.65 10.12 10.65
N ALA A 233 4.53 8.79 10.76
CA ALA A 233 5.05 8.03 11.91
C ALA A 233 6.57 8.21 12.10
N TYR A 234 7.34 8.21 11.02
CA TYR A 234 8.79 8.43 11.08
C TYR A 234 9.14 9.86 11.54
N LYS A 235 8.45 10.87 10.99
CA LYS A 235 8.64 12.27 11.39
C LYS A 235 8.33 12.48 12.87
N ASP A 236 7.24 11.88 13.34
CA ASP A 236 6.79 11.98 14.74
C ASP A 236 7.73 11.25 15.70
N TYR A 237 8.29 10.12 15.29
CA TYR A 237 9.24 9.34 16.10
C TYR A 237 10.65 9.94 16.15
N THR A 238 11.16 10.49 15.03
CA THR A 238 12.60 10.85 14.90
C THR A 238 12.88 12.35 14.85
N ILE A 239 11.96 13.17 14.33
CA ILE A 239 12.23 14.59 14.03
C ILE A 239 11.64 15.49 15.11
N ARG A 240 10.34 15.33 15.40
CA ARG A 240 9.60 16.18 16.33
C ARG A 240 10.10 16.20 17.78
N PRO A 241 10.63 15.11 18.35
CA PRO A 241 11.20 15.17 19.69
C PRO A 241 12.40 16.14 19.79
N ASN A 242 13.09 16.41 18.67
CA ASN A 242 14.28 17.25 18.63
C ASN A 242 13.99 18.70 18.21
N ASP A 243 12.92 18.97 17.45
CA ASP A 243 12.55 20.32 16.98
C ASP A 243 12.13 21.28 18.10
N HIS A 244 11.92 20.79 19.32
CA HIS A 244 11.44 21.58 20.46
C HIS A 244 12.41 21.60 21.66
N VAL A 245 13.64 21.11 21.48
CA VAL A 245 14.66 21.12 22.55
C VAL A 245 15.16 22.54 22.86
N ASP A 246 14.92 23.51 21.97
CA ASP A 246 15.30 24.91 22.17
C ASP A 246 14.34 25.71 23.07
N ASP A 247 13.16 25.16 23.40
CA ASP A 247 12.27 25.74 24.42
C ASP A 247 12.75 25.33 25.83
N LYS A 248 13.91 25.90 26.22
CA LYS A 248 14.52 25.78 27.56
C LYS A 248 13.60 26.18 28.73
N CYS A 249 12.44 26.78 28.44
CA CYS A 249 11.44 27.18 29.43
C CYS A 249 10.33 26.14 29.66
N SER A 250 10.27 25.06 28.88
CA SER A 250 9.30 23.99 29.10
C SER A 250 9.87 23.00 30.12
N ASN A 251 9.23 22.89 31.29
CA ASN A 251 9.61 22.05 32.45
C ASN A 251 9.64 20.53 32.17
N GLY A 252 10.46 20.05 31.22
CA GLY A 252 10.69 18.63 30.95
C GLY A 252 9.44 17.84 30.51
N LYS A 253 8.34 18.51 30.18
CA LYS A 253 7.10 17.84 29.76
C LYS A 253 7.26 17.42 28.30
N ARG A 254 7.51 16.13 28.09
CA ARG A 254 7.51 15.50 26.75
C ARG A 254 6.25 15.96 26.01
N ILE A 255 6.44 16.61 24.85
CA ILE A 255 5.31 17.04 24.02
C ILE A 255 4.55 15.78 23.59
N ASN A 256 3.23 15.84 23.73
CA ASN A 256 2.31 14.77 23.35
C ASN A 256 2.43 14.52 21.83
N THR A 257 3.15 13.46 21.44
CA THR A 257 3.35 13.12 20.03
C THR A 257 2.05 12.60 19.41
N TRP A 258 1.96 12.53 18.08
CA TRP A 258 0.77 11.94 17.46
C TRP A 258 0.65 10.44 17.77
N ILE A 259 1.79 9.74 17.85
CA ILE A 259 1.87 8.32 18.21
C ILE A 259 1.30 8.09 19.62
N ASP A 260 1.61 8.96 20.59
CA ASP A 260 1.13 8.84 21.98
C ASP A 260 -0.40 8.88 22.10
N LYS A 261 -1.10 9.42 21.08
CA LYS A 261 -2.57 9.46 21.05
C LYS A 261 -3.20 8.17 20.55
N LYS A 262 -2.44 7.26 19.96
CA LYS A 262 -2.95 6.00 19.40
C LYS A 262 -3.03 4.92 20.49
N LYS A 263 -4.09 4.12 20.46
CA LYS A 263 -4.28 3.00 21.42
C LYS A 263 -3.53 1.75 20.98
N TYR A 264 -3.29 1.57 19.69
CA TYR A 264 -2.51 0.46 19.16
C TYR A 264 -1.24 0.95 18.48
N LEU A 265 -0.13 0.84 19.20
CA LEU A 265 1.15 1.41 18.80
C LEU A 265 1.96 0.52 17.85
N ALA A 266 1.59 -0.75 17.69
CA ALA A 266 2.34 -1.73 16.90
C ALA A 266 2.52 -1.28 15.44
N VAL A 267 1.46 -0.79 14.80
CA VAL A 267 1.51 -0.33 13.40
C VAL A 267 2.35 0.95 13.24
N PRO A 268 2.10 2.05 13.98
CA PRO A 268 2.92 3.26 13.88
C PRO A 268 4.42 3.01 14.13
N TYR A 269 4.78 2.23 15.17
CA TYR A 269 6.19 1.94 15.44
C TYR A 269 6.84 1.10 14.33
N MET A 270 6.18 0.04 13.86
CA MET A 270 6.69 -0.75 12.72
C MET A 270 6.92 0.13 11.48
N LEU A 271 6.01 1.07 11.21
CA LEU A 271 6.11 1.98 10.08
C LEU A 271 7.27 2.97 10.24
N ALA A 272 7.51 3.48 11.45
CA ALA A 272 8.61 4.37 11.76
C ALA A 272 9.97 3.64 11.62
N GLU A 273 10.09 2.43 12.15
CA GLU A 273 11.36 1.70 12.20
C GLU A 273 11.76 1.06 10.86
N HIS A 274 10.82 0.42 10.16
CA HIS A 274 11.16 -0.43 9.01
C HIS A 274 10.84 0.19 7.66
N ASN A 275 10.00 1.22 7.60
CA ASN A 275 9.51 1.75 6.33
C ASN A 275 9.33 3.27 6.30
N GLY A 276 10.14 3.98 7.09
CA GLY A 276 9.99 5.42 7.32
C GLY A 276 10.02 6.27 6.05
N ASN A 277 10.71 5.84 4.99
CA ASN A 277 10.97 6.66 3.80
C ASN A 277 10.13 6.27 2.57
N ALA A 278 9.05 5.50 2.75
CA ALA A 278 8.23 5.00 1.63
C ALA A 278 6.74 5.38 1.75
N ALA A 279 6.48 6.64 2.09
CA ALA A 279 5.12 7.17 2.21
C ALA A 279 4.43 7.33 0.85
N PHE A 280 5.11 7.81 -0.18
CA PHE A 280 4.42 8.19 -1.43
C PHE A 280 4.53 7.12 -2.53
N PRO A 281 3.44 6.66 -3.16
CA PRO A 281 2.02 6.82 -2.79
C PRO A 281 1.51 5.67 -1.89
N SER A 282 0.27 5.76 -1.41
CA SER A 282 -0.37 4.72 -0.60
C SER A 282 -0.80 3.52 -1.44
N GLY A 283 -0.18 2.36 -1.20
CA GLY A 283 -0.53 1.11 -1.87
C GLY A 283 -1.85 0.52 -1.36
N ASP A 284 -2.15 0.67 -0.07
CA ASP A 284 -3.40 0.20 0.54
C ASP A 284 -4.62 0.96 0.00
N ALA A 285 -4.50 2.28 -0.20
CA ALA A 285 -5.56 3.09 -0.78
C ALA A 285 -5.76 2.76 -2.26
N ALA A 286 -4.66 2.52 -3.00
CA ALA A 286 -4.71 2.06 -4.38
C ALA A 286 -5.45 0.72 -4.50
N MET A 287 -5.10 -0.27 -3.67
CA MET A 287 -5.78 -1.56 -3.67
C MET A 287 -7.24 -1.46 -3.21
N ALA A 288 -7.56 -0.60 -2.23
CA ALA A 288 -8.95 -0.36 -1.83
C ALA A 288 -9.79 0.20 -3.00
N ALA A 289 -9.27 1.19 -3.73
CA ALA A 289 -9.91 1.71 -4.93
C ALA A 289 -10.10 0.62 -5.99
N LEU A 290 -9.11 -0.27 -6.14
CA LEU A 290 -9.15 -1.33 -7.13
C LEU A 290 -10.28 -2.33 -6.88
N PHE A 291 -10.49 -2.71 -5.61
CA PHE A 291 -11.61 -3.58 -5.21
C PHE A 291 -12.96 -2.85 -5.18
N ALA A 292 -12.95 -1.54 -4.92
CA ALA A 292 -14.16 -0.73 -4.91
C ALA A 292 -14.76 -0.54 -6.32
N LEU A 293 -13.93 -0.53 -7.37
CA LEU A 293 -14.37 -0.41 -8.77
C LEU A 293 -15.47 -1.43 -9.13
N PRO A 294 -15.24 -2.76 -9.09
CA PRO A 294 -16.28 -3.72 -9.46
C PRO A 294 -17.50 -3.64 -8.54
N ILE A 295 -17.32 -3.35 -7.24
CA ILE A 295 -18.45 -3.16 -6.31
C ILE A 295 -19.34 -1.99 -6.76
N PHE A 296 -18.74 -0.89 -7.19
CA PHE A 296 -19.47 0.30 -7.65
C PHE A 296 -20.39 0.01 -8.85
N TYR A 297 -20.02 -0.98 -9.68
CA TYR A 297 -20.77 -1.36 -10.88
C TYR A 297 -21.76 -2.53 -10.66
N ILE A 298 -21.86 -3.08 -9.44
CA ILE A 298 -22.90 -4.05 -9.11
C ILE A 298 -24.27 -3.37 -9.18
N GLY A 299 -25.24 -3.99 -9.88
CA GLY A 299 -26.63 -3.54 -9.94
C GLY A 299 -27.00 -2.62 -11.12
N GLY A 300 -26.12 -2.46 -12.12
CA GLY A 300 -26.51 -2.04 -13.47
C GLY A 300 -27.11 -0.63 -13.67
N GLY A 301 -27.24 0.19 -12.63
CA GLY A 301 -27.82 1.54 -12.70
C GLY A 301 -29.17 1.72 -12.01
N ASP A 302 -29.75 0.66 -11.44
CA ASP A 302 -31.02 0.72 -10.71
C ASP A 302 -30.89 1.53 -9.39
N ASP A 303 -32.01 1.90 -8.76
CA ASP A 303 -32.02 2.60 -7.46
C ASP A 303 -31.21 1.87 -6.37
N ARG A 304 -31.16 0.53 -6.44
CA ARG A 304 -30.36 -0.31 -5.54
C ARG A 304 -28.84 -0.18 -5.75
N SER A 305 -28.41 0.36 -6.88
CA SER A 305 -27.00 0.69 -7.13
C SER A 305 -26.45 1.67 -6.08
N TYR A 306 -27.31 2.47 -5.42
CA TYR A 306 -26.87 3.37 -4.36
C TYR A 306 -26.18 2.62 -3.20
N TYR A 307 -26.70 1.46 -2.80
CA TYR A 307 -26.14 0.67 -1.69
C TYR A 307 -24.71 0.19 -1.98
N TYR A 308 -24.48 -0.37 -3.17
CA TYR A 308 -23.13 -0.85 -3.54
C TYR A 308 -22.16 0.31 -3.77
N LYS A 309 -22.62 1.42 -4.34
CA LYS A 309 -21.82 2.66 -4.45
C LYS A 309 -21.42 3.19 -3.07
N ALA A 310 -22.32 3.12 -2.08
CA ALA A 310 -22.02 3.50 -0.71
C ALA A 310 -20.98 2.56 -0.07
N ILE A 311 -21.09 1.24 -0.26
CA ILE A 311 -20.08 0.27 0.19
C ILE A 311 -18.71 0.56 -0.44
N ALA A 312 -18.67 0.70 -1.77
CA ALA A 312 -17.44 1.00 -2.51
C ALA A 312 -16.78 2.29 -2.00
N SER A 313 -17.57 3.34 -1.80
CA SER A 313 -17.10 4.63 -1.27
C SER A 313 -16.61 4.51 0.17
N ALA A 314 -17.32 3.76 1.02
CA ALA A 314 -16.92 3.51 2.40
C ALA A 314 -15.60 2.73 2.47
N LEU A 315 -15.39 1.73 1.62
CA LEU A 315 -14.12 0.97 1.56
C LEU A 315 -12.93 1.88 1.24
N ILE A 316 -13.06 2.73 0.21
CA ILE A 316 -12.02 3.70 -0.16
C ILE A 316 -11.79 4.66 1.00
N PHE A 317 -12.87 5.28 1.51
CA PHE A 317 -12.78 6.29 2.56
C PHE A 317 -12.14 5.72 3.83
N LEU A 318 -12.60 4.57 4.33
CA LEU A 318 -12.07 3.95 5.54
C LEU A 318 -10.61 3.51 5.38
N SER A 319 -10.22 2.99 4.21
CA SER A 319 -8.82 2.68 3.92
C SER A 319 -7.96 3.96 3.89
N ALA A 320 -8.39 4.95 3.10
CA ALA A 320 -7.72 6.23 2.93
C ALA A 320 -7.47 6.96 4.26
N SER A 321 -8.56 7.24 4.97
CA SER A 321 -8.54 7.96 6.23
C SER A 321 -7.90 7.12 7.35
N GLY A 322 -8.07 5.79 7.31
CA GLY A 322 -7.39 4.85 8.19
C GLY A 322 -5.87 4.88 8.06
N ARG A 323 -5.33 4.91 6.83
CA ARG A 323 -3.87 5.03 6.58
C ARG A 323 -3.30 6.34 7.11
N MET A 324 -4.08 7.42 7.05
CA MET A 324 -3.69 8.69 7.66
C MET A 324 -3.72 8.58 9.19
N TYR A 325 -4.78 8.02 9.76
CA TYR A 325 -4.93 7.86 11.21
C TYR A 325 -3.79 7.07 11.86
N VAL A 326 -3.36 5.96 11.23
CA VAL A 326 -2.22 5.15 11.71
C VAL A 326 -0.85 5.74 11.34
N LEU A 327 -0.82 7.00 10.89
CA LEU A 327 0.39 7.75 10.56
C LEU A 327 1.24 7.12 9.45
N ALA A 328 0.61 6.31 8.58
CA ALA A 328 1.30 5.65 7.49
C ALA A 328 1.53 6.58 6.30
N HIS A 329 0.57 7.45 6.02
CA HIS A 329 0.50 8.25 4.79
C HIS A 329 -0.07 9.64 5.07
N HIS A 330 0.36 10.64 4.29
CA HIS A 330 -0.30 11.93 4.21
C HIS A 330 -1.48 11.87 3.22
N PHE A 331 -2.32 12.90 3.21
CA PHE A 331 -3.50 12.99 2.37
C PHE A 331 -3.18 12.82 0.88
N LEU A 332 -2.18 13.53 0.35
CA LEU A 332 -1.79 13.45 -1.05
C LEU A 332 -1.24 12.06 -1.43
N ASP A 333 -0.57 11.36 -0.52
CA ASP A 333 -0.10 9.99 -0.75
C ASP A 333 -1.27 9.04 -1.07
N VAL A 334 -2.38 9.25 -0.36
CA VAL A 334 -3.61 8.45 -0.48
C VAL A 334 -4.36 8.79 -1.76
N ILE A 335 -4.58 10.08 -2.03
CA ILE A 335 -5.27 10.54 -3.25
C ILE A 335 -4.53 10.08 -4.51
N VAL A 336 -3.19 10.20 -4.54
CA VAL A 336 -2.41 9.74 -5.69
C VAL A 336 -2.47 8.22 -5.84
N GLY A 337 -2.50 7.44 -4.75
CA GLY A 337 -2.70 5.99 -4.81
C GLY A 337 -4.03 5.61 -5.48
N ILE A 338 -5.11 6.30 -5.11
CA ILE A 338 -6.44 6.14 -5.72
C ILE A 338 -6.40 6.53 -7.20
N ALA A 339 -5.81 7.69 -7.53
CA ALA A 339 -5.72 8.20 -8.90
C ALA A 339 -4.93 7.27 -9.83
N ILE A 340 -3.81 6.68 -9.36
CA ILE A 340 -3.04 5.69 -10.13
C ILE A 340 -3.93 4.49 -10.49
N THR A 341 -4.73 4.02 -9.55
CA THR A 341 -5.62 2.87 -9.78
C THR A 341 -6.67 3.20 -10.83
N TYR A 342 -7.29 4.37 -10.72
CA TYR A 342 -8.27 4.83 -11.71
C TYR A 342 -7.65 4.98 -13.10
N LEU A 343 -6.43 5.54 -13.20
CA LEU A 343 -5.70 5.65 -14.46
C LEU A 343 -5.40 4.29 -15.08
N VAL A 344 -4.92 3.32 -14.28
CA VAL A 344 -4.66 1.95 -14.75
C VAL A 344 -5.95 1.28 -15.22
N HIS A 345 -7.05 1.46 -14.48
CA HIS A 345 -8.37 0.97 -14.90
C HIS A 345 -8.80 1.57 -16.24
N LEU A 346 -8.74 2.90 -16.40
CA LEU A 346 -9.09 3.58 -17.65
C LEU A 346 -8.27 3.10 -18.84
N ILE A 347 -6.95 2.94 -18.67
CA ILE A 347 -6.08 2.43 -19.72
C ILE A 347 -6.47 0.99 -20.06
N SER A 348 -6.68 0.14 -19.05
CA SER A 348 -7.11 -1.25 -19.25
C SER A 348 -8.43 -1.35 -20.00
N SER A 349 -9.42 -0.53 -19.64
CA SER A 349 -10.77 -0.60 -20.22
C SER A 349 -10.85 0.05 -21.61
N SER A 350 -10.01 1.04 -21.92
CA SER A 350 -10.05 1.77 -23.19
C SER A 350 -9.10 1.20 -24.25
N SER A 351 -7.94 0.69 -23.85
CA SER A 351 -6.84 0.41 -24.78
C SER A 351 -6.70 -1.08 -25.12
N PHE A 352 -7.34 -1.97 -24.37
CA PHE A 352 -7.14 -3.40 -24.50
C PHE A 352 -8.48 -4.11 -24.71
N VAL A 353 -8.79 -4.41 -25.98
CA VAL A 353 -9.95 -5.23 -26.35
C VAL A 353 -9.86 -6.58 -25.64
N GLY A 354 -10.91 -6.96 -24.91
CA GLY A 354 -10.96 -8.21 -24.15
C GLY A 354 -10.29 -8.15 -22.77
N PHE A 355 -9.85 -6.98 -22.30
CA PHE A 355 -9.35 -6.79 -20.92
C PHE A 355 -10.21 -5.82 -20.11
N GLY A 356 -11.48 -5.70 -20.48
CA GLY A 356 -12.51 -5.03 -19.70
C GLY A 356 -12.83 -5.81 -18.43
N MET A 357 -13.41 -5.12 -17.44
CA MET A 357 -13.87 -5.72 -16.19
C MET A 357 -14.93 -6.82 -16.38
N TYR A 358 -15.61 -6.84 -17.52
CA TYR A 358 -16.64 -7.83 -17.88
C TYR A 358 -16.14 -8.94 -18.81
N ASP A 359 -14.90 -8.85 -19.29
CA ASP A 359 -14.33 -9.74 -20.31
C ASP A 359 -13.13 -10.56 -19.80
N MET A 360 -12.87 -10.56 -18.50
CA MET A 360 -11.75 -11.30 -17.91
C MET A 360 -12.00 -12.81 -17.98
N GLU A 361 -11.03 -13.53 -18.55
CA GLU A 361 -10.98 -14.99 -18.43
C GLU A 361 -10.33 -15.39 -17.10
N TRP A 362 -10.76 -16.54 -16.55
CA TRP A 362 -10.31 -17.03 -15.24
C TRP A 362 -8.78 -17.19 -15.14
N TRP A 363 -8.09 -17.43 -16.25
CA TRP A 363 -6.65 -17.62 -16.28
C TRP A 363 -5.84 -16.31 -16.34
N TYR A 364 -6.46 -15.18 -16.70
CA TYR A 364 -5.77 -13.89 -16.84
C TYR A 364 -5.01 -13.47 -15.57
N PRO A 365 -5.61 -13.51 -14.36
CA PRO A 365 -4.88 -13.15 -13.14
C PRO A 365 -3.70 -14.08 -12.85
N LEU A 366 -3.79 -15.36 -13.22
CA LEU A 366 -2.73 -16.35 -12.97
C LEU A 366 -1.49 -16.04 -13.80
N VAL A 367 -1.70 -15.71 -15.09
CA VAL A 367 -0.61 -15.32 -15.99
C VAL A 367 0.02 -14.01 -15.52
N MET A 368 -0.79 -13.01 -15.18
CA MET A 368 -0.28 -11.71 -14.74
C MET A 368 0.47 -11.77 -13.41
N THR A 369 -0.04 -12.51 -12.44
CA THR A 369 0.66 -12.71 -11.15
C THR A 369 1.96 -13.48 -11.36
N SER A 370 1.97 -14.52 -12.20
CA SER A 370 3.18 -15.28 -12.55
C SER A 370 4.24 -14.39 -13.21
N ALA A 371 3.84 -13.58 -14.19
CA ALA A 371 4.71 -12.62 -14.86
C ALA A 371 5.30 -11.60 -13.89
N TYR A 372 4.49 -11.08 -12.97
CA TYR A 372 4.94 -10.16 -11.92
C TYR A 372 5.98 -10.77 -10.99
N PHE A 373 5.80 -12.02 -10.56
CA PHE A 373 6.79 -12.72 -9.74
C PHE A 373 8.08 -13.00 -10.48
N LEU A 374 7.99 -13.38 -11.76
CA LEU A 374 9.15 -13.55 -12.61
C LEU A 374 9.94 -12.24 -12.71
N TYR A 375 9.25 -11.12 -12.98
CA TYR A 375 9.86 -9.79 -13.00
C TYR A 375 10.55 -9.42 -11.68
N GLN A 376 9.89 -9.65 -10.53
CA GLN A 376 10.52 -9.41 -9.22
C GLN A 376 11.77 -10.27 -8.99
N LYS A 377 11.74 -11.52 -9.42
CA LYS A 377 12.86 -12.45 -9.27
C LYS A 377 14.05 -12.01 -10.13
N LEU A 378 13.80 -11.60 -11.37
CA LEU A 378 14.83 -11.13 -12.30
C LEU A 378 15.48 -9.83 -11.80
N THR A 379 14.68 -8.85 -11.39
CA THR A 379 15.20 -7.55 -10.92
C THR A 379 16.02 -7.65 -9.63
N LYS A 380 15.65 -8.54 -8.70
CA LYS A 380 16.44 -8.78 -7.48
C LYS A 380 17.82 -9.37 -7.78
N ARG A 381 17.91 -10.30 -8.74
CA ARG A 381 19.19 -10.90 -9.15
C ARG A 381 20.11 -9.85 -9.76
N SER A 382 19.59 -8.99 -10.62
CA SER A 382 20.38 -7.90 -11.22
C SER A 382 20.91 -6.91 -10.17
N ALA A 383 20.10 -6.58 -9.16
CA ALA A 383 20.53 -5.70 -8.07
C ALA A 383 21.63 -6.33 -7.18
N ALA A 384 21.53 -7.63 -6.90
CA ALA A 384 22.57 -8.34 -6.14
C ALA A 384 23.90 -8.38 -6.91
N ALA A 385 23.86 -8.71 -8.21
CA ALA A 385 25.04 -8.75 -9.07
C ALA A 385 25.75 -7.40 -9.18
N GLY A 386 24.99 -6.29 -9.27
CA GLY A 386 25.57 -4.94 -9.31
C GLY A 386 26.31 -4.56 -8.01
N ASN A 387 25.77 -4.94 -6.85
CA ASN A 387 26.42 -4.68 -5.56
C ASN A 387 27.71 -5.49 -5.38
N GLU A 388 27.74 -6.73 -5.85
CA GLU A 388 28.94 -7.57 -5.81
C GLU A 388 30.05 -7.03 -6.73
N ALA A 389 29.69 -6.58 -7.94
CA ALA A 389 30.64 -5.95 -8.86
C ALA A 389 31.24 -4.65 -8.29
N GLY A 390 30.41 -3.78 -7.69
CA GLY A 390 30.87 -2.52 -7.10
C GLY A 390 31.81 -2.72 -5.89
N ASN A 391 31.53 -3.71 -5.04
CA ASN A 391 32.40 -4.03 -3.90
C ASN A 391 33.77 -4.57 -4.33
N ASN A 392 33.83 -5.35 -5.41
CA ASN A 392 35.08 -5.88 -5.96
C ASN A 392 35.95 -4.77 -6.59
N GLU A 393 35.34 -3.75 -7.21
CA GLU A 393 36.07 -2.60 -7.76
C GLU A 393 36.62 -1.69 -6.64
N TYR A 394 35.85 -1.47 -5.57
CA TYR A 394 36.29 -0.69 -4.41
C TYR A 394 37.45 -1.38 -3.65
N SER A 395 37.46 -2.72 -3.62
CA SER A 395 38.56 -3.50 -3.04
C SER A 395 39.85 -3.41 -3.86
N LYS A 396 39.75 -3.35 -5.20
CA LYS A 396 40.92 -3.20 -6.09
C LYS A 396 41.57 -1.82 -6.02
N LYS A 397 40.81 -0.75 -5.75
CA LYS A 397 41.36 0.63 -5.62
C LYS A 397 42.00 0.92 -4.25
N LYS A 398 41.90 0.00 -3.28
CA LYS A 398 42.50 0.10 -1.94
C LYS A 398 43.84 -0.63 -1.81
N LYS A 399 44.29 -1.30 -2.87
CA LYS A 399 45.66 -1.84 -3.02
C LYS A 399 46.41 -0.95 -3.98
#